data_AF-R7XKA5-F1
#
_entry.id   AF-R7XKA5-F1
#
_cell.length_a   1.000
_cell.length_b   1.000
_cell.length_c   1.000
_cell.angle_alpha   90.00
_cell.angle_beta   90.00
_cell.angle_gamma   90.00
#
_symmetry.space_group_name_H-M   'P 1'
#
loop_
_entity.id
_entity.type
_entity.pdbx_description
1 polymer ?
#
loop_
_entity_poly.entity_id
_entity_poly.type
_entity_poly.pdbx_seq_one_letter_code
_entity_poly.pdbx_strand_id
1 'polypeptide(L)'
;MLAAAVALSGCVAQYRVPAGAPAASVRLLTSTDDNTSFTVVDPAKCPVPARPLVLAGTGRQLSAMGRDRSLDMAGRSPEPPARTRERLVEAGRRIYVAVTSAAAPPLPELRCAAGVSFVPVAGGQYEIRYQRDETASQCSAQVLRMQPLAGGGARLTAEPTQQGFRALRKEYVCQAQ
;
A
#
# COMPACT_ATOMS: atom_id res chain seq x y z
N MET A 1 -41.26 -21.45 -5.81
CA MET A 1 -40.05 -20.79 -6.34
C MET A 1 -39.36 -20.09 -5.19
N LEU A 2 -38.26 -20.65 -4.66
CA LEU A 2 -37.47 -19.98 -3.61
C LEU A 2 -36.41 -19.10 -4.29
N ALA A 3 -36.55 -17.78 -4.13
CA ALA A 3 -35.55 -16.81 -4.54
C ALA A 3 -34.41 -16.82 -3.50
N ALA A 4 -33.28 -17.42 -3.86
CA ALA A 4 -32.05 -17.30 -3.09
C ALA A 4 -31.49 -15.89 -3.28
N ALA A 5 -31.69 -15.03 -2.29
CA ALA A 5 -31.00 -13.75 -2.20
C ALA A 5 -29.50 -14.01 -1.95
N VAL A 6 -28.70 -13.95 -3.01
CA VAL A 6 -27.25 -13.93 -2.91
C VAL A 6 -26.88 -12.60 -2.28
N ALA A 7 -26.57 -12.61 -0.98
CA ALA A 7 -25.97 -11.48 -0.29
C ALA A 7 -24.63 -11.18 -0.95
N LEU A 8 -24.59 -10.14 -1.78
CA LEU A 8 -23.37 -9.54 -2.34
C LEU A 8 -22.59 -8.87 -1.21
N SER A 9 -21.92 -9.65 -0.37
CA SER A 9 -20.79 -9.16 0.40
C SER A 9 -19.74 -8.71 -0.61
N GLY A 10 -19.61 -7.39 -0.82
CA GLY A 10 -18.72 -6.82 -1.83
C GLY A 10 -17.29 -7.30 -1.64
N CYS A 11 -16.84 -8.22 -2.49
CA CYS A 11 -15.46 -8.68 -2.51
C CYS A 11 -14.57 -7.50 -2.93
N VAL A 12 -13.83 -6.93 -1.97
CA VAL A 12 -12.79 -5.95 -2.25
C VAL A 12 -11.76 -6.60 -3.19
N ALA A 13 -11.48 -5.97 -4.33
CA ALA A 13 -10.52 -6.49 -5.29
C ALA A 13 -9.10 -6.40 -4.71
N GLN A 14 -8.50 -7.55 -4.38
CA GLN A 14 -7.17 -7.64 -3.79
C GLN A 14 -6.09 -7.64 -4.89
N TYR A 15 -5.01 -6.90 -4.66
CA TYR A 15 -3.81 -7.00 -5.49
C TYR A 15 -3.09 -8.32 -5.21
N ARG A 16 -2.69 -9.03 -6.27
CA ARG A 16 -1.85 -10.22 -6.19
C ARG A 16 -0.82 -10.18 -7.30
N VAL A 17 0.41 -10.55 -6.96
CA VAL A 17 1.46 -10.76 -7.97
C VAL A 17 1.10 -12.02 -8.77
N PRO A 18 1.08 -11.96 -10.11
CA PRO A 18 0.85 -13.14 -10.94
C PRO A 18 1.87 -14.25 -10.63
N ALA A 19 1.43 -15.51 -10.65
CA ALA A 19 2.33 -16.64 -10.41
C ALA A 19 3.46 -16.66 -11.44
N GLY A 20 4.70 -16.81 -10.97
CA GLY A 20 5.90 -16.83 -11.81
C GLY A 20 6.39 -15.45 -12.27
N ALA A 21 5.68 -14.36 -11.98
CA ALA A 21 6.18 -13.02 -12.26
C ALA A 21 7.35 -12.66 -11.32
N PRO A 22 8.36 -11.89 -11.79
CA PRO A 22 9.38 -11.31 -10.93
C PRO A 22 8.73 -10.48 -9.82
N ALA A 23 9.15 -10.70 -8.58
CA ALA A 23 8.54 -10.07 -7.41
C ALA A 23 9.58 -9.41 -6.51
N ALA A 24 9.14 -8.40 -5.78
CA ALA A 24 9.83 -7.77 -4.66
C ALA A 24 8.95 -7.80 -3.41
N SER A 25 9.56 -7.71 -2.23
CA SER A 25 8.84 -7.61 -0.96
C SER A 25 8.74 -6.16 -0.53
N VAL A 26 7.55 -5.73 -0.12
CA VAL A 26 7.29 -4.42 0.47
C VAL A 26 6.76 -4.58 1.88
N ARG A 27 7.33 -3.83 2.83
CA ARG A 27 6.77 -3.59 4.15
C ARG A 27 6.04 -2.25 4.12
N LEU A 28 4.75 -2.26 4.40
CA LEU A 28 3.86 -1.10 4.39
C LEU A 28 3.64 -0.69 5.83
N LEU A 29 3.98 0.56 6.16
CA LEU A 29 3.89 1.11 7.52
C LEU A 29 3.06 2.37 7.51
N THR A 30 2.31 2.59 8.59
CA THR A 30 1.63 3.85 8.87
C THR A 30 1.91 4.30 10.29
N SER A 31 2.00 5.61 10.51
CA SER A 31 2.13 6.19 11.85
C SER A 31 0.80 6.28 12.62
N THR A 32 -0.31 5.83 12.03
CA THR A 32 -1.66 5.96 12.62
C THR A 32 -2.27 4.60 12.92
N ASP A 33 -3.05 4.49 13.99
CA ASP A 33 -3.87 3.30 14.28
C ASP A 33 -5.15 3.22 13.43
N ASP A 34 -5.37 4.23 12.60
CA ASP A 34 -6.59 4.43 11.84
C ASP A 34 -6.71 3.50 10.63
N ASN A 35 -7.84 3.64 9.94
CA ASN A 35 -8.11 2.97 8.67
C ASN A 35 -7.23 3.56 7.56
N THR A 36 -6.00 3.08 7.46
CA THR A 36 -5.11 3.32 6.32
C THR A 36 -5.25 2.19 5.31
N SER A 37 -5.42 2.55 4.04
CA SER A 37 -5.50 1.64 2.91
C SER A 37 -4.39 1.95 1.90
N PHE A 38 -3.64 0.91 1.53
CA PHE A 38 -2.63 0.92 0.49
C PHE A 38 -3.22 0.23 -0.74
N THR A 39 -3.16 0.89 -1.88
CA THR A 39 -3.70 0.37 -3.14
C THR A 39 -2.71 0.48 -4.26
N VAL A 40 -2.69 -0.52 -5.15
CA VAL A 40 -1.95 -0.46 -6.41
C VAL A 40 -2.87 0.08 -7.50
N VAL A 41 -2.37 1.07 -8.23
CA VAL A 41 -3.05 1.66 -9.38
C VAL A 41 -2.29 1.28 -10.65
N ASP A 42 -3.04 0.82 -11.66
CA ASP A 42 -2.48 0.48 -12.97
C ASP A 42 -2.79 1.63 -13.96
N PRO A 43 -1.78 2.44 -14.35
CA PRO A 43 -1.99 3.57 -15.25
C PRO A 43 -2.33 3.13 -16.68
N ALA A 44 -2.00 1.90 -17.08
CA ALA A 44 -2.32 1.37 -18.40
C ALA A 44 -3.77 0.85 -18.48
N LYS A 45 -4.36 0.49 -17.34
CA LYS A 45 -5.71 -0.07 -17.28
C LYS A 45 -6.79 0.93 -16.94
N CYS A 46 -6.45 2.19 -16.69
CA CYS A 46 -7.32 3.32 -16.29
C CYS A 46 -8.82 3.08 -16.50
N PRO A 47 -9.48 2.32 -15.60
CA PRO A 47 -10.82 1.85 -15.91
C PRO A 47 -11.84 2.99 -15.72
N VAL A 48 -12.99 2.88 -16.36
CA VAL A 48 -14.16 3.74 -16.10
C VAL A 48 -15.23 2.84 -15.46
N PRO A 49 -15.37 2.83 -14.12
CA PRO A 49 -14.63 3.59 -13.10
C PRO A 49 -13.31 2.92 -12.69
N ALA A 50 -12.32 3.72 -12.27
CA ALA A 50 -11.00 3.21 -11.90
C ALA A 50 -11.13 2.44 -10.58
N ARG A 51 -10.99 1.11 -10.63
CA ARG A 51 -11.04 0.27 -9.43
C ARG A 51 -9.60 -0.02 -8.98
N PRO A 52 -9.09 0.69 -7.95
CA PRO A 52 -7.78 0.38 -7.39
C PRO A 52 -7.80 -1.02 -6.78
N LEU A 53 -6.68 -1.74 -6.86
CA LEU A 53 -6.52 -3.04 -6.23
C LEU A 53 -5.92 -2.85 -4.85
N VAL A 54 -6.55 -3.42 -3.83
CA VAL A 54 -6.10 -3.27 -2.44
C VAL A 54 -4.85 -4.12 -2.20
N LEU A 55 -3.75 -3.45 -1.86
CA LEU A 55 -2.48 -4.07 -1.50
C LEU A 55 -2.46 -4.46 -0.02
N ALA A 56 -2.88 -3.54 0.86
CA ALA A 56 -2.94 -3.76 2.30
C ALA A 56 -3.90 -2.78 2.99
N GLY A 57 -4.34 -3.15 4.21
CA GLY A 57 -5.08 -2.28 5.11
C GLY A 57 -4.64 -2.45 6.57
N THR A 58 -4.81 -1.38 7.36
CA THR A 58 -4.56 -1.33 8.81
C THR A 58 -5.85 -0.99 9.58
N GLY A 59 -5.82 -1.03 10.90
CA GLY A 59 -6.98 -0.71 11.74
C GLY A 59 -8.17 -1.65 11.50
N ARG A 60 -9.41 -1.13 11.37
CA ARG A 60 -10.61 -1.96 11.17
C ARG A 60 -10.75 -2.50 9.74
N GLN A 61 -9.88 -2.10 8.81
CA GLN A 61 -9.80 -2.66 7.45
C GLN A 61 -9.08 -4.04 7.43
N LEU A 62 -8.47 -4.44 8.55
CA LEU A 62 -7.69 -5.68 8.72
C LEU A 62 -8.43 -6.98 8.36
N SER A 63 -9.75 -7.03 8.53
CA SER A 63 -10.54 -8.26 8.40
C SER A 63 -10.87 -8.66 6.96
N ALA A 64 -10.63 -7.80 5.95
CA ALA A 64 -11.02 -8.08 4.57
C ALA A 64 -9.96 -8.81 3.72
N MET A 65 -8.75 -9.02 4.26
CA MET A 65 -7.59 -9.47 3.48
C MET A 65 -7.05 -10.86 3.84
N GLY A 66 -7.57 -11.50 4.89
CA GLY A 66 -7.10 -12.80 5.39
C GLY A 66 -5.90 -12.67 6.34
N ARG A 67 -5.40 -13.81 6.85
CA ARG A 67 -4.19 -13.85 7.67
C ARG A 67 -2.96 -13.78 6.76
N ASP A 68 -2.08 -12.83 7.07
CA ASP A 68 -0.82 -12.65 6.34
C ASP A 68 0.18 -13.76 6.66
N ARG A 69 0.98 -14.12 5.66
CA ARG A 69 2.26 -14.80 5.89
C ARG A 69 3.32 -13.71 6.03
N SER A 70 4.09 -13.74 7.12
CA SER A 70 5.34 -12.98 7.23
C SER A 70 6.18 -13.26 5.98
N LEU A 71 6.74 -12.23 5.36
CA LEU A 71 7.71 -12.40 4.28
C LEU A 71 9.15 -12.42 4.81
N ASP A 72 9.30 -12.41 6.14
CA ASP A 72 10.55 -12.43 6.88
C ASP A 72 11.54 -11.38 6.36
N MET A 73 11.00 -10.18 6.05
CA MET A 73 11.81 -9.08 5.56
C MET A 73 12.85 -8.65 6.61
N ALA A 74 14.00 -8.20 6.14
CA ALA A 74 15.12 -7.86 6.98
C ALA A 74 14.80 -6.75 7.98
N GLY A 75 15.29 -6.91 9.20
CA GLY A 75 15.05 -5.97 10.30
C GLY A 75 13.60 -5.94 10.80
N ARG A 76 13.39 -5.23 11.91
CA ARG A 76 12.08 -5.11 12.55
C ARG A 76 11.41 -3.80 12.17
N SER A 77 10.09 -3.84 12.03
CA SER A 77 9.27 -2.64 11.91
C SER A 77 9.41 -1.79 13.18
N PRO A 78 9.62 -0.46 13.08
CA PRO A 78 9.49 0.44 14.23
C PRO A 78 8.03 0.59 14.69
N GLU A 79 7.06 0.34 13.81
CA GLU A 79 5.63 0.38 14.12
C GLU A 79 5.12 -1.00 14.59
N PRO A 80 4.09 -1.03 15.46
CA PRO A 80 3.51 -2.28 15.95
C PRO A 80 2.82 -3.09 14.84
N PRO A 81 2.57 -4.40 15.04
CA PRO A 81 1.94 -5.26 14.03
C PRO A 81 0.59 -4.76 13.50
N ALA A 82 -0.17 -4.00 14.29
CA ALA A 82 -1.44 -3.42 13.85
C ALA A 82 -1.27 -2.43 12.66
N ARG A 83 -0.12 -1.77 12.57
CA ARG A 83 0.21 -0.70 11.63
C ARG A 83 1.18 -1.11 10.51
N THR A 84 1.52 -2.40 10.45
CA THR A 84 2.51 -2.92 9.50
C THR A 84 2.00 -4.13 8.73
N ARG A 85 2.20 -4.15 7.41
CA ARG A 85 1.88 -5.31 6.54
C ARG A 85 3.04 -5.60 5.60
N GLU A 86 3.32 -6.87 5.35
CA GLU A 86 4.30 -7.29 4.33
C GLU A 86 3.57 -7.88 3.13
N ARG A 87 3.93 -7.44 1.93
CA ARG A 87 3.29 -7.84 0.67
C ARG A 87 4.31 -8.06 -0.42
N LEU A 88 3.95 -8.90 -1.39
CA LEU A 88 4.67 -8.96 -2.66
C LEU A 88 4.12 -7.92 -3.62
N VAL A 89 5.01 -7.34 -4.41
CA VAL A 89 4.70 -6.50 -5.57
C VAL A 89 5.45 -6.99 -6.78
N GLU A 90 4.91 -6.75 -7.97
CA GLU A 90 5.62 -7.02 -9.21
C GLU A 90 6.90 -6.18 -9.29
N ALA A 91 7.96 -6.79 -9.81
CA ALA A 91 9.25 -6.16 -10.03
C ALA A 91 9.53 -5.94 -11.52
N GLY A 92 10.50 -5.07 -11.83
CA GLY A 92 10.96 -4.78 -13.19
C GLY A 92 10.11 -3.74 -13.94
N ARG A 93 8.99 -3.29 -13.36
CA ARG A 93 8.17 -2.21 -13.91
C ARG A 93 7.78 -1.20 -12.84
N ARG A 94 7.49 0.04 -13.25
CA ARG A 94 7.03 1.09 -12.33
C ARG A 94 5.66 0.70 -11.76
N ILE A 95 5.56 0.65 -10.45
CA ILE A 95 4.30 0.47 -9.73
C ILE A 95 3.85 1.80 -9.13
N TYR A 96 2.54 1.99 -8.97
CA TYR A 96 1.94 3.18 -8.38
C TYR A 96 1.16 2.75 -7.15
N VAL A 97 1.60 3.21 -5.98
CA VAL A 97 0.97 2.93 -4.70
C VAL A 97 0.30 4.18 -4.19
N ALA A 98 -1.02 4.13 -4.08
CA ALA A 98 -1.83 5.18 -3.47
C ALA A 98 -2.18 4.77 -2.03
N VAL A 99 -1.86 5.64 -1.09
CA VAL A 99 -2.17 5.48 0.33
C VAL A 99 -3.25 6.46 0.72
N THR A 100 -4.30 5.99 1.38
CA THR A 100 -5.42 6.79 1.86
C THR A 100 -5.68 6.48 3.31
N SER A 101 -5.84 7.49 4.16
CA SER A 101 -6.21 7.36 5.56
C SER A 101 -7.35 8.32 5.87
N ALA A 102 -8.31 7.86 6.66
CA ALA A 102 -9.28 8.74 7.33
C ALA A 102 -8.68 9.26 8.65
N ALA A 103 -9.12 10.43 9.09
CA ALA A 103 -8.83 10.90 10.45
C ALA A 103 -9.58 10.07 11.50
N ALA A 104 -9.05 10.06 12.72
CA ALA A 104 -9.76 9.52 13.88
C ALA A 104 -10.99 10.40 14.21
N PRO A 105 -12.01 9.86 14.90
CA PRO A 105 -13.06 10.69 15.50
C PRO A 105 -12.46 11.84 16.32
N PRO A 106 -13.05 13.06 16.28
CA PRO A 106 -14.41 13.36 15.85
C PRO A 106 -14.59 13.78 14.37
N LEU A 107 -13.53 13.81 13.56
CA LEU A 107 -13.58 14.30 12.16
C LEU A 107 -13.32 13.20 11.11
N PRO A 108 -14.02 12.04 11.14
CA PRO A 108 -13.74 10.91 10.25
C PRO A 108 -13.97 11.19 8.75
N GLU A 109 -14.63 12.31 8.42
CA GLU A 109 -14.81 12.81 7.07
C GLU A 109 -13.51 13.33 6.45
N LEU A 110 -12.55 13.76 7.26
CA LEU A 110 -11.25 14.23 6.77
C LEU A 110 -10.41 13.04 6.31
N ARG A 111 -9.90 13.15 5.08
CA ARG A 111 -9.07 12.13 4.45
C ARG A 111 -7.78 12.76 3.98
N CYS A 112 -6.68 12.09 4.26
CA CYS A 112 -5.42 12.41 3.65
C CYS A 112 -4.98 11.28 2.72
N ALA A 113 -4.30 11.65 1.64
CA ALA A 113 -3.76 10.68 0.72
C ALA A 113 -2.44 11.14 0.11
N ALA A 114 -1.55 10.17 -0.07
CA ALA A 114 -0.26 10.36 -0.71
C ALA A 114 -0.03 9.24 -1.71
N GLY A 115 0.57 9.57 -2.86
CA GLY A 115 0.93 8.62 -3.90
C GLY A 115 2.43 8.54 -4.05
N VAL A 116 2.97 7.34 -4.18
CA VAL A 116 4.36 7.09 -4.56
C VAL A 116 4.41 6.08 -5.69
N SER A 117 5.32 6.29 -6.63
CA SER A 117 5.67 5.31 -7.64
C SER A 117 7.16 5.04 -7.63
N PHE A 118 7.57 3.82 -7.95
CA PHE A 118 8.98 3.42 -8.03
C PHE A 118 9.10 2.15 -8.88
N VAL A 119 10.32 1.75 -9.21
CA VAL A 119 10.62 0.53 -9.98
C VAL A 119 11.27 -0.49 -9.04
N PRO A 120 10.53 -1.49 -8.52
CA PRO A 120 11.09 -2.52 -7.67
C PRO A 120 12.01 -3.44 -8.48
N VAL A 121 13.14 -3.84 -7.89
CA VAL A 121 14.05 -4.85 -8.45
C VAL A 121 13.65 -6.22 -7.91
N ALA A 122 13.72 -7.26 -8.76
CA ALA A 122 13.38 -8.62 -8.37
C ALA A 122 14.23 -9.08 -7.16
N GLY A 123 13.58 -9.70 -6.17
CA GLY A 123 14.21 -10.09 -4.90
C GLY A 123 14.54 -8.92 -3.97
N GLY A 124 14.28 -7.67 -4.38
CA GLY A 124 14.47 -6.48 -3.56
C GLY A 124 13.49 -6.43 -2.39
N GLN A 125 13.92 -5.76 -1.32
CA GLN A 125 13.11 -5.47 -0.14
C GLN A 125 12.96 -3.96 0.02
N TYR A 126 11.74 -3.51 0.29
CA TYR A 126 11.40 -2.09 0.35
C TYR A 126 10.48 -1.79 1.52
N GLU A 127 10.55 -0.57 2.03
CA GLU A 127 9.67 -0.05 3.05
C GLU A 127 8.88 1.13 2.49
N ILE A 128 7.55 1.06 2.53
CA ILE A 128 6.66 2.17 2.17
C ILE A 128 6.11 2.76 3.48
N ARG A 129 6.61 3.93 3.84
CA ARG A 129 6.20 4.67 5.05
C ARG A 129 5.14 5.69 4.70
N TYR A 130 3.99 5.60 5.35
CA TYR A 130 2.96 6.62 5.31
C TYR A 130 2.91 7.37 6.65
N GLN A 131 3.01 8.69 6.60
CA GLN A 131 2.89 9.56 7.76
C GLN A 131 1.75 10.54 7.54
N ARG A 132 1.04 10.85 8.62
CA ARG A 132 -0.08 11.79 8.64
C ARG A 132 -0.08 12.54 9.97
N ASP A 133 -0.41 13.82 9.95
CA ASP A 133 -0.71 14.57 11.17
C ASP A 133 -2.04 14.12 11.80
N GLU A 134 -2.35 14.56 13.02
CA GLU A 134 -3.56 14.09 13.72
C GLU A 134 -4.86 14.50 13.00
N THR A 135 -4.88 15.67 12.37
CA THR A 135 -6.06 16.26 11.72
C THR A 135 -6.28 15.81 10.27
N ALA A 136 -5.38 15.00 9.71
CA ALA A 136 -5.38 14.58 8.31
C ALA A 136 -5.22 15.75 7.33
N SER A 137 -4.67 16.88 7.78
CA SER A 137 -4.43 18.05 6.95
C SER A 137 -3.17 17.88 6.09
N GLN A 138 -2.20 17.11 6.59
CA GLN A 138 -0.95 16.81 5.91
C GLN A 138 -0.62 15.31 6.01
N CYS A 139 -0.14 14.76 4.90
CA CYS A 139 0.42 13.42 4.87
C CYS A 139 1.47 13.30 3.78
N SER A 140 2.33 12.30 3.96
CA SER A 140 3.39 11.96 3.03
C SER A 140 3.51 10.44 2.90
N ALA A 141 4.04 10.00 1.77
CA ALA A 141 4.45 8.62 1.56
C ALA A 141 5.89 8.61 1.06
N GLN A 142 6.70 7.68 1.56
CA GLN A 142 8.08 7.51 1.16
C GLN A 142 8.39 6.03 0.94
N VAL A 143 9.20 5.74 -0.06
CA VAL A 143 9.76 4.43 -0.37
C VAL A 143 11.24 4.41 0.01
N LEU A 144 11.61 3.45 0.83
CA LEU A 144 12.98 3.19 1.24
C LEU A 144 13.37 1.81 0.73
N ARG A 145 14.57 1.68 0.17
CA ARG A 145 15.17 0.38 -0.12
C ARG A 145 15.80 -0.17 1.15
N MET A 146 15.52 -1.45 1.41
CA MET A 146 16.06 -2.19 2.55
C MET A 146 17.25 -3.02 2.11
N GLN A 147 18.38 -2.82 2.78
CA GLN A 147 19.61 -3.57 2.58
C GLN A 147 19.87 -4.40 3.84
N PRO A 148 19.68 -5.74 3.81
CA PRO A 148 19.94 -6.59 4.96
C PRO A 148 21.37 -6.43 5.46
N LEU A 149 21.55 -6.41 6.78
CA LEU A 149 22.87 -6.34 7.41
C LEU A 149 23.26 -7.72 7.97
N ALA A 150 24.56 -8.06 7.89
CA ALA A 150 25.07 -9.37 8.32
C ALA A 150 24.83 -9.67 9.81
N GLY A 151 24.78 -8.64 10.66
CA GLY A 151 24.47 -8.75 12.10
C GLY A 151 22.97 -8.75 12.43
N GLY A 152 22.11 -8.87 11.42
CA GLY A 152 20.68 -8.65 11.54
C GLY A 152 20.30 -7.17 11.37
N GLY A 153 19.01 -6.92 11.15
CA GLY A 153 18.52 -5.58 10.80
C GLY A 153 18.57 -5.30 9.29
N ALA A 154 18.26 -4.05 8.96
CA ALA A 154 18.35 -3.54 7.60
C ALA A 154 18.82 -2.08 7.62
N ARG A 155 19.72 -1.73 6.71
CA ARG A 155 20.00 -0.34 6.37
C ARG A 155 18.90 0.15 5.43
N LEU A 156 18.35 1.31 5.73
CA LEU A 156 17.35 1.96 4.89
C LEU A 156 17.99 3.09 4.09
N THR A 157 17.77 3.09 2.78
CA THR A 157 18.21 4.16 1.88
C THR A 157 17.03 4.66 1.06
N ALA A 158 17.00 5.94 0.71
CA ALA A 158 15.96 6.46 -0.20
C ALA A 158 15.94 5.64 -1.50
N GLU A 159 14.74 5.29 -1.98
CA GLU A 159 14.59 4.62 -3.27
C GLU A 159 14.78 5.64 -4.41
N PRO A 160 15.87 5.56 -5.20
CA PRO A 160 16.21 6.60 -6.17
C PRO A 160 15.18 6.75 -7.30
N THR A 161 14.40 5.71 -7.60
CA THR A 161 13.37 5.76 -8.64
C THR A 161 12.03 6.31 -8.15
N GLN A 162 11.94 6.69 -6.87
CA GLN A 162 10.72 7.19 -6.26
C GLN A 162 10.26 8.49 -6.94
N GLN A 163 8.97 8.56 -7.26
CA GLN A 163 8.28 9.78 -7.67
C GLN A 163 6.99 9.91 -6.87
N GLY A 164 6.70 11.11 -6.36
CA GLY A 164 5.45 11.41 -5.67
C GLY A 164 4.32 11.77 -6.63
N PHE A 165 3.08 11.44 -6.28
CA PHE A 165 1.88 11.91 -6.99
C PHE A 165 0.71 12.12 -6.02
N ARG A 166 -0.33 12.81 -6.48
CA ARG A 166 -1.55 13.07 -5.69
C ARG A 166 -2.53 11.90 -5.83
N ALA A 167 -2.67 11.09 -4.78
CA ALA A 167 -3.36 9.81 -4.81
C ALA A 167 -4.90 9.84 -4.97
N LEU A 168 -5.58 10.97 -4.70
CA LEU A 168 -7.05 11.05 -4.68
C LEU A 168 -7.73 11.48 -5.98
N ARG A 169 -6.98 11.80 -7.04
CA ARG A 169 -7.58 12.18 -8.31
C ARG A 169 -7.23 11.17 -9.39
N LYS A 170 -8.26 10.56 -9.97
CA LYS A 170 -8.14 9.62 -11.10
C LYS A 170 -7.32 10.25 -12.23
N GLU A 171 -7.49 11.55 -12.41
CA GLU A 171 -6.81 12.37 -13.41
C GLU A 171 -5.29 12.34 -13.23
N TYR A 172 -4.76 12.35 -12.00
CA TYR A 172 -3.31 12.35 -11.77
C TYR A 172 -2.64 10.99 -11.98
N VAL A 173 -3.40 9.90 -11.97
CA VAL A 173 -2.86 8.56 -12.27
C VAL A 173 -3.04 8.20 -13.75
N CYS A 174 -4.04 8.78 -14.41
CA CYS A 174 -4.37 8.49 -15.80
C CYS A 174 -3.89 9.54 -16.82
N GLN A 175 -3.50 10.75 -16.40
CA GLN A 175 -2.92 11.79 -17.28
C GLN A 175 -1.39 11.87 -17.23
N ALA A 176 -0.71 11.04 -16.44
CA ALA A 176 0.76 11.00 -16.42
C ALA A 176 1.37 10.26 -17.64
N GLN A 177 0.62 10.18 -18.74
CA GLN A 177 1.04 9.63 -20.04
C GLN A 177 1.52 10.74 -20.95
#